data_AF-A0A920H6G0-F1
#
_entry.id   AF-A0A920H6G0-F1
#
_cell.length_a   1.000
_cell.length_b   1.000
_cell.length_c   1.000
_cell.angle_alpha   90.00
_cell.angle_beta   90.00
_cell.angle_gamma   90.00
#
_symmetry.space_group_name_H-M   'P 1'
#
loop_
_entity.id
_entity.type
_entity.pdbx_description
1 polymer ?
#
loop_
_entity_poly.entity_id
_entity_poly.type
_entity_poly.pdbx_seq_one_letter_code
_entity_poly.pdbx_strand_id
1 'polypeptide(L)'
;MIDPVIGGVSNRSKYLRQAITIAIDYEEYISIFANGRGQVAHSPLPPGIFGYDINTKSYNKTAYTLENKKITRKRISKAKELLEKAGYVNGIDKDTGEPLILYFEAVGSGADTYSYLNWLRKQFKKINIQLVTRVTDYNRFQDKMIKGTGQIFQWGWNADYPDPENFFSFSIVKTVK
;
A
#
# COMPACT_ATOMS: atom_id res chain seq x y z
N MET A 1 4.84 -5.86 -11.77
CA MET A 1 3.40 -5.57 -11.80
C MET A 1 3.04 -5.10 -13.19
N ILE A 2 2.18 -5.87 -13.87
CA ILE A 2 1.86 -5.72 -15.31
C ILE A 2 0.71 -4.72 -15.52
N ASP A 3 -0.01 -4.36 -14.46
CA ASP A 3 -1.12 -3.41 -14.52
C ASP A 3 -0.71 -2.05 -15.13
N PRO A 4 -1.44 -1.53 -16.14
CA PRO A 4 -1.05 -0.32 -16.85
C PRO A 4 -1.28 0.98 -16.06
N VAL A 5 -2.12 0.96 -15.03
CA VAL A 5 -2.52 2.16 -14.26
C VAL A 5 -1.56 2.38 -13.10
N ILE A 6 -1.42 1.37 -12.24
CA ILE A 6 -0.59 1.44 -11.03
C ILE A 6 0.79 0.80 -11.24
N GLY A 7 0.98 -0.02 -12.27
CA GLY A 7 2.23 -0.73 -12.55
C GLY A 7 3.21 0.08 -13.39
N GLY A 8 4.36 -0.54 -13.68
CA GLY A 8 5.44 0.09 -14.42
C GLY A 8 6.23 1.16 -13.65
N VAL A 9 7.12 1.82 -14.39
CA VAL A 9 8.13 2.77 -13.87
C VAL A 9 7.83 4.24 -14.23
N SER A 10 6.67 4.51 -14.84
CA SER A 10 6.28 5.87 -15.23
C SER A 10 6.13 6.78 -14.01
N ASN A 11 6.38 8.09 -14.18
CA ASN A 11 6.12 9.07 -13.12
C ASN A 11 4.64 9.10 -12.72
N ARG A 12 3.73 8.89 -13.69
CA ARG A 12 2.27 8.78 -13.47
C ARG A 12 1.96 7.69 -12.44
N SER A 13 2.38 6.46 -12.71
CA SER A 13 2.15 5.32 -11.82
C SER A 13 2.87 5.46 -10.49
N LYS A 14 4.10 6.00 -10.48
CA LYS A 14 4.88 6.28 -9.27
C LYS A 14 4.14 7.25 -8.34
N TYR A 15 3.67 8.39 -8.86
CA TYR A 15 2.95 9.37 -8.05
C TYR A 15 1.61 8.82 -7.55
N LEU A 16 0.91 8.01 -8.35
CA LEU A 16 -0.30 7.31 -7.91
C LEU A 16 -0.01 6.36 -6.73
N ARG A 17 1.03 5.50 -6.82
CA ARG A 17 1.43 4.62 -5.72
C ARG A 17 1.81 5.41 -4.45
N GLN A 18 2.50 6.53 -4.61
CA GLN A 18 2.87 7.40 -3.50
C GLN A 18 1.65 8.06 -2.84
N ALA A 19 0.69 8.54 -3.64
CA ALA A 19 -0.56 9.11 -3.14
C ALA A 19 -1.37 8.08 -2.35
N ILE A 20 -1.51 6.86 -2.86
CA ILE A 20 -2.18 5.75 -2.17
C ILE A 20 -1.47 5.43 -0.85
N THR A 21 -0.14 5.38 -0.84
CA THR A 21 0.65 5.14 0.37
C THR A 21 0.40 6.19 1.45
N ILE A 22 0.24 7.47 1.07
CA ILE A 22 -0.11 8.56 2.00
C ILE A 22 -1.61 8.56 2.36
N ALA A 23 -2.49 7.92 1.59
CA ALA A 23 -3.91 7.89 1.87
C ALA A 23 -4.29 6.83 2.93
N ILE A 24 -3.59 5.69 2.93
CA ILE A 24 -3.86 4.60 3.87
C ILE A 24 -3.26 4.92 5.25
N ASP A 25 -4.12 5.03 6.26
CA ASP A 25 -3.74 5.40 7.62
C ASP A 25 -3.51 4.16 8.50
N TYR A 26 -2.26 3.69 8.57
CA TYR A 26 -1.94 2.47 9.33
C TYR A 26 -2.00 2.70 10.84
N GLU A 27 -1.86 3.93 11.32
CA GLU A 27 -2.10 4.29 12.72
C GLU A 27 -3.57 4.10 13.10
N GLU A 28 -4.48 4.60 12.25
CA GLU A 28 -5.92 4.38 12.38
C GLU A 28 -6.25 2.87 12.34
N TYR A 29 -5.63 2.13 11.41
CA TYR A 29 -5.80 0.68 11.31
C TYR A 29 -5.38 -0.04 12.60
N ILE A 30 -4.19 0.25 13.13
CA ILE A 30 -3.67 -0.38 14.35
C ILE A 30 -4.59 -0.07 15.55
N SER A 31 -5.08 1.17 15.64
CA SER A 31 -6.00 1.57 16.70
C SER A 31 -7.32 0.79 16.65
N ILE A 32 -7.93 0.70 15.47
CA ILE A 32 -9.28 0.12 15.30
C ILE A 32 -9.25 -1.42 15.25
N PHE A 33 -8.37 -2.00 14.45
CA PHE A 33 -8.38 -3.44 14.14
C PHE A 33 -7.37 -4.25 14.94
N ALA A 34 -6.28 -3.63 15.39
CA ALA A 34 -5.27 -4.30 16.21
C ALA A 34 -5.36 -3.95 17.70
N ASN A 35 -6.38 -3.20 18.14
CA ASN A 35 -6.55 -2.75 19.53
C ASN A 35 -5.28 -2.07 20.09
N GLY A 36 -4.59 -1.29 19.26
CA GLY A 36 -3.32 -0.63 19.61
C GLY A 36 -2.11 -1.59 19.67
N ARG A 37 -2.28 -2.88 19.39
CA ARG A 37 -1.21 -3.89 19.41
C ARG A 37 -0.55 -3.97 18.04
N GLY A 38 0.34 -3.03 17.77
CA GLY A 38 1.09 -3.01 16.51
C GLY A 38 2.04 -1.81 16.46
N GLN A 39 3.00 -1.88 15.54
CA GLN A 39 3.88 -0.77 15.23
C GLN A 39 3.80 -0.49 13.73
N VAL A 40 3.80 0.78 13.36
CA VAL A 40 3.82 1.20 11.95
C VAL A 40 5.11 0.71 11.31
N ALA A 41 4.99 0.06 10.15
CA ALA A 41 6.13 -0.38 9.37
C ALA A 41 6.79 0.82 8.68
N HIS A 42 7.99 1.18 9.15
CA HIS A 42 8.81 2.24 8.58
C HIS A 42 9.92 1.72 7.64
N SER A 43 10.15 0.41 7.63
CA SER A 43 11.17 -0.28 6.85
C SER A 43 10.60 -1.61 6.32
N PRO A 44 11.11 -2.13 5.19
CA PRO A 44 10.83 -3.50 4.74
C PRO A 44 11.27 -4.56 5.75
N LEU A 45 12.27 -4.24 6.58
CA LEU A 45 12.70 -5.08 7.69
C LEU A 45 11.94 -4.70 8.96
N PRO A 46 11.40 -5.67 9.72
CA PRO A 46 10.82 -5.39 11.02
C PRO A 46 11.91 -5.14 12.09
N PRO A 47 11.55 -4.49 13.21
CA PRO A 47 12.44 -4.35 14.36
C PRO A 47 12.96 -5.71 14.86
N GLY A 48 14.25 -5.77 15.22
CA GLY A 48 14.88 -6.98 15.74
C GLY A 48 15.56 -7.86 14.69
N ILE A 49 15.42 -7.55 13.40
CA ILE A 49 16.17 -8.20 12.32
C ILE A 49 17.47 -7.43 12.06
N PHE A 50 18.56 -8.14 11.78
CA PHE A 50 19.85 -7.53 11.43
C PHE A 50 19.69 -6.53 10.28
N GLY A 51 20.41 -5.40 10.29
CA GLY A 51 20.24 -4.35 9.28
C GLY A 51 18.98 -3.47 9.43
N TYR A 52 18.11 -3.73 10.43
CA TYR A 52 17.13 -2.74 10.87
C TYR A 52 17.83 -1.60 11.64
N ASP A 53 17.87 -0.40 11.07
CA ASP A 53 18.44 0.79 11.72
C ASP A 53 17.35 1.76 12.17
N ILE A 54 17.18 1.88 13.50
CA ILE A 54 16.24 2.80 14.15
C ILE A 54 16.78 4.24 14.23
N ASN A 55 18.03 4.51 13.82
CA ASN A 55 18.66 5.83 13.94
C ASN A 55 18.07 6.84 12.94
N THR A 56 16.80 7.21 13.12
CA THR A 56 16.03 8.36 12.59
C THR A 56 16.03 8.62 11.08
N LYS A 57 16.83 7.91 10.29
CA LYS A 57 16.99 8.11 8.85
C LYS A 57 16.31 7.03 8.01
N SER A 58 16.02 5.87 8.59
CA SER A 58 15.34 4.76 7.92
C SER A 58 13.84 4.77 8.24
N TYR A 59 13.11 5.68 7.60
CA TYR A 59 11.66 5.70 7.64
C TYR A 59 11.08 5.83 6.24
N ASN A 60 9.81 5.45 6.09
CA ASN A 60 9.10 5.59 4.83
C ASN A 60 8.86 7.07 4.49
N LYS A 61 9.82 7.68 3.78
CA LYS A 61 9.78 9.07 3.31
C LYS A 61 8.62 9.37 2.35
N THR A 62 7.93 8.34 1.84
CA THR A 62 6.73 8.55 1.02
C THR A 62 5.58 9.01 1.90
N ALA A 63 5.25 8.26 2.96
CA ALA A 63 4.14 8.55 3.86
C ALA A 63 4.46 9.50 5.01
N TYR A 64 5.74 9.64 5.38
CA TYR A 64 6.16 10.35 6.59
C TYR A 64 7.18 11.46 6.31
N THR A 65 7.26 12.42 7.22
CA THR A 65 8.26 13.49 7.32
C THR A 65 8.95 13.43 8.69
N LEU A 66 10.14 14.03 8.78
CA LEU A 66 10.84 14.20 10.05
C LEU A 66 10.70 15.68 10.46
N GLU A 67 9.89 15.94 11.48
CA GLU A 67 9.62 17.29 12.01
C GLU A 67 10.03 17.29 13.48
N ASN A 68 10.91 18.22 13.88
CA ASN A 68 11.40 18.32 15.27
C ASN A 68 11.95 16.99 15.83
N LYS A 69 12.70 16.23 15.01
CA LYS A 69 13.21 14.88 15.33
C LYS A 69 12.13 13.81 15.58
N LYS A 70 10.86 14.11 15.27
CA LYS A 70 9.75 13.17 15.35
C LYS A 70 9.28 12.78 13.94
N ILE A 71 9.04 11.49 13.74
CA ILE A 71 8.45 10.99 12.49
C ILE A 71 6.96 11.33 12.55
N THR A 72 6.49 12.13 11.60
CA THR A 72 5.10 12.56 11.49
C THR A 72 4.52 12.14 10.14
N ARG A 73 3.25 11.74 10.15
CA ARG A 73 2.55 11.32 8.94
C ARG A 73 2.26 12.53 8.06
N LYS A 74 2.48 12.40 6.75
CA LYS A 74 2.09 13.44 5.79
C LYS A 74 0.58 13.61 5.77
N ARG A 75 0.17 14.87 5.58
CA ARG A 75 -1.24 15.25 5.46
C ARG A 75 -1.85 14.70 4.18
N ILE A 76 -3.16 14.48 4.20
CA ILE A 76 -3.93 14.01 3.04
C ILE A 76 -3.86 14.97 1.84
N SER A 77 -3.65 16.27 2.07
CA SER A 77 -3.43 17.26 1.01
C SER A 77 -2.25 16.87 0.12
N LYS A 78 -1.18 16.31 0.72
CA LYS A 78 -0.02 15.87 -0.04
C LYS A 78 -0.32 14.69 -0.96
N ALA A 79 -1.21 13.79 -0.55
CA ALA A 79 -1.68 12.71 -1.41
C ALA A 79 -2.47 13.27 -2.60
N LYS A 80 -3.34 14.25 -2.38
CA LYS A 80 -4.11 14.92 -3.45
C LYS A 80 -3.20 15.63 -4.45
N GLU A 81 -2.18 16.36 -3.99
CA GLU A 81 -1.17 16.97 -4.87
C GLU A 81 -0.45 15.92 -5.74
N LEU A 82 -0.13 14.75 -5.18
CA LEU A 82 0.51 13.67 -5.92
C LEU A 82 -0.45 13.02 -6.93
N LEU A 83 -1.74 12.92 -6.63
CA LEU A 83 -2.74 12.49 -7.61
C LEU A 83 -2.84 13.45 -8.79
N GLU A 84 -2.83 14.76 -8.55
CA GLU A 84 -2.85 15.75 -9.63
C GLU A 84 -1.62 15.64 -10.53
N LYS A 85 -0.44 15.38 -9.94
CA LYS A 85 0.81 15.08 -10.67
C LYS A 85 0.75 13.75 -11.42
N ALA A 86 -0.02 12.80 -10.92
CA ALA A 86 -0.32 11.55 -11.58
C ALA A 86 -1.41 11.69 -12.67
N GLY A 87 -1.90 12.90 -12.95
CA GLY A 87 -2.94 13.10 -13.97
C GLY A 87 -4.35 12.79 -13.48
N TYR A 88 -4.58 12.63 -12.18
CA TYR A 88 -5.88 12.34 -11.57
C TYR A 88 -6.38 13.52 -10.72
N VAL A 89 -6.90 14.58 -11.36
CA VAL A 89 -7.40 15.75 -10.62
C VAL A 89 -8.65 15.36 -9.85
N ASN A 90 -8.60 15.50 -8.52
CA ASN A 90 -9.70 15.09 -7.64
C ASN A 90 -10.17 13.65 -7.93
N GLY A 91 -9.26 12.74 -8.28
CA GLY A 91 -9.59 11.35 -8.61
C GLY A 91 -10.24 11.15 -9.99
N ILE A 92 -10.18 12.15 -10.88
CA ILE A 92 -10.66 12.07 -12.27
C ILE A 92 -9.46 12.10 -13.20
N ASP A 93 -9.41 11.16 -14.14
CA ASP A 93 -8.36 11.10 -15.15
C ASP A 93 -8.46 12.31 -16.09
N LYS A 94 -7.37 13.07 -16.24
CA LYS A 94 -7.32 14.25 -17.14
C LYS A 94 -7.51 13.89 -18.61
N ASP A 95 -7.11 12.68 -19.00
CA ASP A 95 -7.08 12.28 -20.40
C ASP A 95 -8.46 11.74 -20.85
N THR A 96 -9.16 11.04 -19.96
CA THR A 96 -10.47 10.44 -20.28
C THR A 96 -11.67 11.18 -19.68
N GLY A 97 -11.46 11.99 -18.65
CA GLY A 97 -12.54 12.63 -17.88
C GLY A 97 -13.30 11.67 -16.96
N GLU A 98 -12.86 10.42 -16.84
CA GLU A 98 -13.55 9.40 -16.04
C GLU A 98 -13.01 9.33 -14.59
N PRO A 99 -13.85 8.95 -13.62
CA PRO A 99 -13.38 8.67 -12.25
C PRO A 99 -12.38 7.51 -12.22
N LEU A 100 -11.32 7.66 -11.43
CA LEU A 100 -10.35 6.60 -11.19
C LEU A 100 -10.98 5.50 -10.32
N ILE A 101 -11.10 4.32 -10.92
CA ILE A 101 -11.55 3.09 -10.27
C ILE A 101 -10.35 2.16 -10.12
N LEU A 102 -10.09 1.71 -8.90
CA LEU A 102 -9.06 0.73 -8.58
C LEU A 102 -9.69 -0.53 -7.97
N TYR A 103 -9.09 -1.67 -8.25
CA TYR A 103 -9.54 -2.98 -7.83
C TYR A 103 -8.60 -3.54 -6.75
N PHE A 104 -9.19 -3.94 -5.64
CA PHE A 104 -8.49 -4.59 -4.54
C PHE A 104 -8.85 -6.07 -4.50
N GLU A 105 -7.87 -6.93 -4.75
CA GLU A 105 -8.01 -8.38 -4.65
C GLU A 105 -7.81 -8.79 -3.18
N ALA A 106 -8.85 -9.38 -2.61
CA ALA A 106 -8.90 -9.76 -1.19
C ALA A 106 -9.17 -11.26 -1.04
N VAL A 107 -8.68 -11.82 0.06
CA VAL A 107 -8.96 -13.19 0.49
C VAL A 107 -9.63 -13.12 1.86
N GLY A 108 -10.63 -13.97 2.06
CA GLY A 108 -11.29 -14.13 3.34
C GLY A 108 -12.81 -14.11 3.23
N SER A 109 -13.45 -14.21 4.38
CA SER A 109 -14.91 -14.21 4.51
C SER A 109 -15.29 -13.75 5.92
N GLY A 110 -16.51 -13.26 6.08
CA GLY A 110 -17.05 -12.87 7.39
C GLY A 110 -16.88 -11.39 7.74
N ALA A 111 -17.42 -11.01 8.90
CA ALA A 111 -17.60 -9.63 9.30
C ALA A 111 -16.29 -8.84 9.39
N ASP A 112 -15.21 -9.46 9.86
CA ASP A 112 -13.91 -8.80 10.00
C ASP A 112 -13.32 -8.42 8.65
N THR A 113 -13.37 -9.34 7.67
CA THR A 113 -12.92 -9.06 6.29
C THR A 113 -13.70 -7.89 5.70
N TYR A 114 -15.04 -7.90 5.79
CA TYR A 114 -15.84 -6.80 5.23
C TYR A 114 -15.66 -5.47 5.97
N SER A 115 -15.43 -5.51 7.29
CA SER A 115 -15.13 -4.32 8.09
C SER A 115 -13.81 -3.70 7.67
N TYR A 116 -12.76 -4.51 7.50
CA TYR A 116 -11.47 -4.06 6.95
C TYR A 116 -11.62 -3.48 5.54
N LEU A 117 -12.32 -4.17 4.65
CA LEU A 117 -12.53 -3.71 3.27
C LEU A 117 -13.34 -2.41 3.20
N ASN A 118 -14.33 -2.23 4.08
CA ASN A 118 -15.07 -0.97 4.20
C ASN A 118 -14.19 0.16 4.71
N TRP A 119 -13.34 -0.11 5.70
CA TRP A 119 -12.35 0.86 6.16
C TRP A 119 -11.37 1.24 5.04
N LEU A 120 -10.88 0.27 4.28
CA LEU A 120 -9.97 0.52 3.16
C LEU A 120 -10.62 1.40 2.09
N ARG A 121 -11.89 1.16 1.73
CA ARG A 121 -12.66 2.05 0.85
C ARG A 121 -12.72 3.48 1.37
N LYS A 122 -12.91 3.68 2.68
CA LYS A 122 -12.89 5.02 3.30
C LYS A 122 -11.53 5.69 3.14
N GLN A 123 -10.42 4.95 3.26
CA GLN A 123 -9.08 5.49 3.03
C GLN A 123 -8.90 6.00 1.60
N PHE A 124 -9.31 5.22 0.59
CA PHE A 124 -9.26 5.65 -0.82
C PHE A 124 -10.22 6.82 -1.10
N LYS A 125 -11.38 6.86 -0.42
CA LYS A 125 -12.33 7.97 -0.57
C LYS A 125 -11.76 9.31 -0.07
N LYS A 126 -10.81 9.31 0.89
CA LYS A 126 -10.10 10.54 1.34
C LYS A 126 -9.40 11.28 0.18
N ILE A 127 -9.02 10.55 -0.87
CA ILE A 127 -8.41 11.08 -2.10
C ILE A 127 -9.31 10.95 -3.35
N ASN A 128 -10.62 10.74 -3.12
CA ASN A 128 -11.66 10.57 -4.14
C ASN A 128 -11.43 9.47 -5.18
N ILE A 129 -10.71 8.41 -4.81
CA ILE A 129 -10.58 7.21 -5.65
C ILE A 129 -11.69 6.23 -5.29
N GLN A 130 -12.30 5.61 -6.29
CA GLN A 130 -13.26 4.53 -6.10
C GLN A 130 -12.52 3.20 -5.97
N LEU A 131 -12.71 2.51 -4.84
CA LEU A 131 -12.11 1.20 -4.60
C LEU A 131 -13.15 0.08 -4.69
N VAL A 132 -12.98 -0.80 -5.67
CA VAL A 132 -13.81 -2.00 -5.85
C VAL A 132 -13.06 -3.20 -5.26
N THR A 133 -13.59 -3.76 -4.18
CA THR A 133 -12.97 -4.93 -3.54
C THR A 133 -13.54 -6.22 -4.14
N ARG A 134 -12.66 -7.13 -4.56
CA ARG A 134 -12.99 -8.43 -5.12
C ARG A 134 -12.51 -9.50 -4.17
N VAL A 135 -13.45 -10.10 -3.45
CA VAL A 135 -13.15 -11.17 -2.50
C VAL A 135 -13.19 -12.49 -3.26
N THR A 136 -12.11 -13.26 -3.20
CA THR A 136 -12.02 -14.60 -3.79
C THR A 136 -11.50 -15.62 -2.78
N ASP A 137 -11.61 -16.90 -3.10
CA ASP A 137 -10.86 -17.94 -2.38
C ASP A 137 -9.34 -17.79 -2.59
N TYR A 138 -8.57 -18.47 -1.74
CA TYR A 138 -7.12 -18.34 -1.73
C TYR A 138 -6.45 -18.91 -2.98
N ASN A 139 -6.97 -19.99 -3.56
CA ASN A 139 -6.40 -20.58 -4.78
C ASN A 139 -6.60 -19.64 -5.98
N ARG A 140 -7.78 -19.06 -6.11
CA ARG A 140 -8.07 -18.06 -7.14
C ARG A 140 -7.23 -16.80 -6.96
N PHE A 141 -7.02 -16.37 -5.72
CA PHE A 141 -6.14 -15.24 -5.42
C PHE A 141 -4.70 -15.53 -5.83
N GLN A 142 -4.14 -16.67 -5.42
CA GLN A 142 -2.78 -17.08 -5.81
C GLN A 142 -2.62 -17.14 -7.32
N ASP A 143 -3.58 -17.73 -8.05
CA ASP A 143 -3.55 -17.80 -9.50
C ASP A 143 -3.47 -16.40 -10.15
N LYS A 144 -4.25 -15.44 -9.63
CA LYS A 144 -4.17 -14.03 -10.08
C LYS A 144 -2.81 -13.38 -9.80
N MET A 145 -2.19 -13.70 -8.67
CA MET A 145 -0.90 -13.12 -8.29
C MET A 145 0.24 -13.70 -9.12
N ILE A 146 0.25 -15.01 -9.36
CA ILE A 146 1.22 -15.69 -10.23
C ILE A 146 1.11 -15.17 -11.66
N LYS A 147 -0.11 -15.02 -12.18
CA LYS A 147 -0.37 -14.49 -13.52
C LYS A 147 -0.19 -12.97 -13.62
N GLY A 148 -0.02 -12.26 -12.50
CA GLY A 148 0.12 -10.81 -12.46
C GLY A 148 -1.14 -10.03 -12.88
N THR A 149 -2.31 -10.67 -12.82
CA THR A 149 -3.61 -10.08 -13.22
C THR A 149 -4.34 -9.37 -12.08
N GLY A 150 -3.80 -9.45 -10.85
CA GLY A 150 -4.27 -8.64 -9.73
C GLY A 150 -3.77 -7.21 -9.82
N GLN A 151 -4.60 -6.25 -9.38
CA GLN A 151 -4.23 -4.84 -9.35
C GLN A 151 -3.63 -4.47 -7.98
N ILE A 152 -4.45 -4.23 -6.96
CA ILE A 152 -3.98 -3.97 -5.58
C ILE A 152 -4.29 -5.18 -4.72
N PHE A 153 -3.37 -5.58 -3.85
CA PHE A 153 -3.59 -6.62 -2.85
C PHE A 153 -2.76 -6.33 -1.60
N GLN A 154 -3.10 -6.97 -0.49
CA GLN A 154 -2.27 -7.00 0.72
C GLN A 154 -1.78 -8.42 0.96
N TRP A 155 -0.51 -8.55 1.28
CA TRP A 155 0.11 -9.81 1.67
C TRP A 155 1.05 -9.55 2.85
N GLY A 156 1.01 -10.40 3.87
CA GLY A 156 1.95 -10.39 4.98
C GLY A 156 2.97 -11.51 4.85
N TRP A 157 4.17 -11.28 5.37
CA TRP A 157 5.22 -12.29 5.46
C TRP A 157 5.68 -12.40 6.91
N ASN A 158 5.77 -13.63 7.40
CA ASN A 158 6.32 -13.94 8.72
C ASN A 158 7.68 -14.60 8.50
N ALA A 159 8.71 -14.16 9.21
CA ALA A 159 10.06 -14.70 9.03
C ALA A 159 10.14 -16.16 9.50
N ASP A 160 10.64 -17.04 8.64
CA ASP A 160 10.96 -18.42 9.01
C ASP A 160 12.23 -18.51 9.87
N TYR A 161 13.15 -17.56 9.68
CA TYR A 161 14.38 -17.39 10.47
C TYR A 161 14.80 -15.90 10.51
N PRO A 162 15.51 -15.45 11.55
CA PRO A 162 15.75 -14.02 11.81
C PRO A 162 16.89 -13.42 10.95
N ASP A 163 16.79 -13.57 9.63
CA ASP A 163 17.75 -13.03 8.66
C ASP A 163 17.08 -12.05 7.67
N PRO A 164 17.75 -10.96 7.26
CA PRO A 164 17.21 -9.99 6.30
C PRO A 164 16.86 -10.57 4.93
N GLU A 165 17.59 -11.61 4.48
CA GLU A 165 17.34 -12.29 3.21
C GLU A 165 15.90 -12.80 3.14
N ASN A 166 15.35 -13.24 4.27
CA ASN A 166 14.00 -13.76 4.38
C ASN A 166 12.94 -12.73 3.92
N PHE A 167 13.21 -11.43 4.11
CA PHE A 167 12.33 -10.33 3.66
C PHE A 167 12.67 -9.82 2.25
N PHE A 168 13.95 -9.78 1.89
CA PHE A 168 14.40 -9.23 0.61
C PHE A 168 14.22 -10.19 -0.57
N SER A 169 14.31 -11.51 -0.34
CA SER A 169 14.11 -12.53 -1.38
C SER A 169 12.73 -12.46 -2.04
N PHE A 170 11.71 -11.96 -1.32
CA PHE A 170 10.37 -11.71 -1.87
C PHE A 170 10.21 -10.37 -2.57
N SER A 171 11.00 -9.36 -2.18
CA SER A 171 10.95 -8.02 -2.76
C SER A 171 11.72 -7.91 -4.07
N ILE A 172 12.70 -8.81 -4.29
CA ILE A 172 13.44 -8.94 -5.54
C ILE A 172 12.73 -9.98 -6.39
N VAL A 173 11.89 -9.52 -7.33
CA VAL A 173 11.54 -10.37 -8.47
C VAL A 173 12.86 -10.73 -9.14
N LYS A 174 13.27 -12.01 -9.07
CA LYS A 174 14.34 -12.54 -9.91
C LYS A 174 14.02 -12.12 -11.34
N THR A 175 14.74 -11.15 -11.86
CA THR A 175 14.86 -10.94 -13.30
C THR A 175 15.64 -12.15 -13.80
N VAL A 176 14.91 -13.22 -14.12
CA VAL A 176 15.49 -14.33 -14.88
C VAL A 176 15.80 -13.74 -16.25
N LYS A 177 17.07 -13.85 -16.65
CA LYS A 177 17.55 -13.51 -18.00
C LYS A 177 16.79 -14.30 -19.05
#